data_AF-A0A3C2E466-F1
#
_entry.id   AF-A0A3C2E466-F1
#
_cell.length_a   1.000
_cell.length_b   1.000
_cell.length_c   1.000
_cell.angle_alpha   90.00
_cell.angle_beta   90.00
_cell.angle_gamma   90.00
#
_symmetry.space_group_name_H-M   'P 1'
#
loop_
_entity.id
_entity.type
_entity.pdbx_description
1 polymer ?
#
loop_
_entity_poly.entity_id
_entity_poly.type
_entity_poly.pdbx_seq_one_letter_code
_entity_poly.pdbx_strand_id
1 'polypeptide(L)'
;PGKQMAIDADLSAGLISEEEARERRKSLEGESNFFGAMDGASKFVRGDAMAGLMITVINLIGGMIVGIAQSGMSFADAASTYSTLTIGDGLVSQIPALIVSVAAGLLVSKAGVEGQADKALAT
;
A
#
# COMPACT_ATOMS: atom_id res chain seq x y z
N PRO A 1 9.41 22.55 0.00
CA PRO A 1 9.91 23.90 0.36
C PRO A 1 10.58 24.65 -0.80
N GLY A 2 11.69 24.13 -1.37
CA GLY A 2 12.44 24.86 -2.41
C GLY A 2 11.64 25.18 -3.68
N LYS A 3 10.79 24.26 -4.15
CA LYS A 3 9.94 24.50 -5.33
C LYS A 3 8.85 25.57 -5.10
N GLN A 4 8.36 25.77 -3.86
CA GLN A 4 7.42 26.87 -3.56
C GLN A 4 8.14 28.22 -3.55
N MET A 5 9.33 28.27 -2.95
CA MET A 5 10.15 29.49 -2.92
C MET A 5 10.59 29.94 -4.32
N ALA A 6 10.80 29.00 -5.26
CA ALA A 6 11.05 29.33 -6.66
C ALA A 6 9.85 30.01 -7.33
N ILE A 7 8.63 29.53 -7.09
CA ILE A 7 7.39 30.16 -7.61
C ILE A 7 7.22 31.57 -7.01
N ASP A 8 7.52 31.74 -5.73
CA ASP A 8 7.42 33.04 -5.05
C ASP A 8 8.48 34.04 -5.57
N ALA A 9 9.68 33.55 -5.90
CA ALA A 9 10.73 34.36 -6.52
C ALA A 9 10.36 34.77 -7.95
N ASP A 10 9.83 33.84 -8.76
CA ASP A 10 9.39 34.11 -10.13
C ASP A 10 8.24 35.13 -10.16
N LEU A 11 7.29 35.03 -9.21
CA LEU A 11 6.18 35.99 -9.06
C LEU A 11 6.71 37.36 -8.62
N SER A 12 7.63 37.39 -7.65
CA SER A 12 8.23 38.64 -7.16
C SER A 12 9.11 39.33 -8.20
N ALA A 13 9.71 38.56 -9.12
CA ALA A 13 10.48 39.07 -10.25
C ALA A 13 9.59 39.47 -11.46
N GLY A 14 8.27 39.27 -11.39
CA GLY A 14 7.34 39.57 -12.48
C GLY A 14 7.45 38.63 -13.69
N LEU A 15 8.10 37.47 -13.54
CA LEU A 15 8.28 36.48 -14.60
C LEU A 15 7.01 35.66 -14.87
N ILE A 16 6.13 35.55 -13.87
CA ILE A 16 4.84 34.85 -13.95
C ILE A 16 3.73 35.71 -13.34
N SER A 17 2.49 35.47 -13.75
CA SER A 17 1.32 36.17 -13.19
C SER A 17 0.86 35.55 -11.87
N GLU A 18 0.04 36.27 -11.11
CA GLU A 18 -0.56 35.76 -9.86
C GLU A 18 -1.44 34.51 -10.10
N GLU A 19 -2.12 34.48 -11.25
CA GLU A 19 -2.96 33.34 -11.65
C GLU A 19 -2.10 32.10 -11.99
N GLU A 20 -1.00 32.29 -12.72
CA GLU A 20 -0.07 31.20 -13.03
C GLU A 20 0.67 30.70 -11.78
N ALA A 21 1.06 31.59 -10.88
CA ALA A 21 1.65 31.22 -9.60
C ALA A 21 0.69 30.38 -8.74
N ARG A 22 -0.61 30.74 -8.72
CA ARG A 22 -1.64 29.98 -8.01
C ARG A 22 -1.83 28.58 -8.59
N GLU A 23 -1.86 28.45 -9.91
CA GLU A 23 -2.00 27.16 -10.59
C GLU A 23 -0.78 26.25 -10.35
N ARG A 24 0.44 26.81 -10.46
CA ARG A 24 1.69 26.08 -10.15
C ARG A 24 1.75 25.64 -8.69
N ARG A 25 1.34 26.48 -7.73
CA ARG A 25 1.27 26.10 -6.30
C ARG A 25 0.30 24.93 -6.09
N LYS A 26 -0.87 24.96 -6.72
CA LYS A 26 -1.86 23.89 -6.63
C LYS A 26 -1.34 22.57 -7.21
N SER A 27 -0.64 22.62 -8.35
CA SER A 27 0.03 21.45 -8.93
C SER A 27 1.08 20.88 -7.97
N LEU A 28 1.90 21.75 -7.37
CA LEU A 28 2.94 21.37 -6.41
C LEU A 28 2.38 20.73 -5.14
N GLU A 29 1.25 21.25 -4.66
CA GLU A 29 0.52 20.70 -3.52
C GLU A 29 -0.02 19.30 -3.84
N GLY A 30 -0.58 19.10 -5.04
CA GLY A 30 -0.99 17.79 -5.53
C GLY A 30 0.17 16.79 -5.60
N GLU A 31 1.32 17.21 -6.12
CA GLU A 31 2.56 16.42 -6.16
C GLU A 31 2.99 16.01 -4.73
N SER A 32 3.01 16.97 -3.79
CA SER A 32 3.36 16.73 -2.38
C SER A 32 2.40 15.75 -1.71
N ASN A 33 1.09 15.87 -1.96
CA ASN A 33 0.07 14.98 -1.41
C ASN A 33 0.21 13.56 -1.98
N PHE A 34 0.48 13.42 -3.28
CA PHE A 34 0.72 12.13 -3.91
C PHE A 34 1.97 11.44 -3.32
N PHE A 35 3.10 12.14 -3.22
CA PHE A 35 4.30 11.57 -2.63
C PHE A 35 4.15 11.29 -1.13
N GLY A 36 3.39 12.11 -0.39
CA GLY A 36 3.05 11.84 1.00
C GLY A 36 2.20 10.59 1.17
N ALA A 37 1.17 10.41 0.34
CA ALA A 37 0.34 9.21 0.31
C ALA A 37 1.14 7.96 -0.09
N MET A 38 2.05 8.07 -1.08
CA MET A 38 2.92 6.99 -1.54
C MET A 38 3.97 6.58 -0.49
N ASP A 39 4.56 7.52 0.25
CA ASP A 39 5.47 7.21 1.36
C ASP A 39 4.73 6.47 2.49
N GLY A 40 3.52 6.93 2.83
CA GLY A 40 2.65 6.24 3.78
C GLY A 40 2.35 4.80 3.35
N ALA A 41 1.80 4.62 2.15
CA ALA A 41 1.49 3.30 1.59
C ALA A 41 2.72 2.38 1.56
N SER A 42 3.89 2.89 1.15
CA SER A 42 5.13 2.12 1.09
C SER A 42 5.60 1.65 2.47
N LYS A 43 5.44 2.46 3.52
CA LYS A 43 5.73 2.07 4.91
C LYS A 43 4.77 1.00 5.41
N PHE A 44 3.48 1.09 5.08
CA PHE A 44 2.50 0.06 5.44
C PHE A 44 2.82 -1.28 4.79
N VAL A 45 3.10 -1.29 3.48
CA VAL A 45 3.48 -2.51 2.75
C VAL A 45 4.75 -3.14 3.33
N ARG A 46 5.76 -2.31 3.66
CA ARG A 46 6.99 -2.81 4.26
C ARG A 46 6.77 -3.40 5.66
N GLY A 47 5.89 -2.80 6.46
CA GLY A 47 5.51 -3.31 7.78
C GLY A 47 4.75 -4.64 7.71
N ASP A 48 3.79 -4.72 6.79
CA ASP A 48 3.00 -5.93 6.53
C ASP A 48 3.88 -7.12 6.09
N ALA A 49 4.80 -6.88 5.15
CA ALA A 49 5.75 -7.89 4.70
C ALA A 49 6.66 -8.40 5.83
N MET A 50 7.13 -7.49 6.71
CA MET A 50 7.95 -7.88 7.87
C MET A 50 7.15 -8.73 8.86
N ALA A 51 5.90 -8.35 9.14
CA ALA A 51 5.01 -9.09 10.03
C ALA A 51 4.72 -10.50 9.48
N GLY A 52 4.39 -10.62 8.20
CA GLY A 52 4.15 -11.91 7.53
C GLY A 52 5.37 -12.84 7.58
N LEU A 53 6.57 -12.30 7.39
CA LEU A 53 7.82 -13.08 7.52
C LEU A 53 8.03 -13.59 8.95
N MET A 54 7.80 -12.73 9.96
CA MET A 54 7.91 -13.13 11.37
C MET A 54 6.91 -14.23 11.74
N ILE A 55 5.65 -14.09 11.32
CA ILE A 55 4.59 -15.10 11.56
C ILE A 55 4.98 -16.43 10.91
N THR A 56 5.47 -16.40 9.67
CA THR A 56 5.93 -17.60 8.94
C THR A 56 7.02 -18.34 9.72
N VAL A 57 8.04 -17.62 10.20
CA VAL A 57 9.15 -18.22 10.96
C VAL A 57 8.64 -18.81 12.28
N ILE A 58 7.77 -18.09 12.99
CA ILE A 58 7.20 -18.54 14.27
C ILE A 58 6.34 -19.78 14.08
N ASN A 59 5.45 -19.81 13.09
CA ASN A 59 4.59 -20.95 12.80
C ASN A 59 5.40 -22.18 12.39
N LEU A 60 6.43 -21.98 11.58
CA LEU A 60 7.30 -23.06 11.12
C LEU A 60 8.11 -23.66 12.28
N ILE A 61 8.86 -22.83 13.01
CA ILE A 61 9.75 -23.30 14.10
C ILE A 61 8.92 -23.79 15.29
N GLY A 62 7.92 -23.01 15.73
CA GLY A 62 7.07 -23.38 16.84
C GLY A 62 6.27 -24.65 16.54
N GLY A 63 5.73 -24.75 15.34
CA GLY A 63 5.06 -25.95 14.84
C GLY A 63 5.96 -27.18 14.89
N MET A 64 7.18 -27.09 14.34
CA MET A 64 8.14 -28.19 14.38
C MET A 64 8.51 -28.60 15.82
N ILE A 65 8.75 -27.65 16.72
CA ILE A 65 9.06 -27.94 18.12
C ILE A 65 7.90 -28.69 18.78
N VAL A 66 6.66 -28.23 18.61
CA VAL A 66 5.47 -28.88 19.16
C VAL A 66 5.25 -30.26 18.54
N GLY A 67 5.38 -30.38 17.22
CA GLY A 67 5.22 -31.64 16.50
C GLY A 67 6.21 -32.72 16.95
N ILE A 68 7.47 -32.33 17.18
CA ILE A 68 8.51 -33.27 17.63
C ILE A 68 8.36 -33.54 19.13
N ALA A 69 8.24 -32.51 19.96
CA ALA A 69 8.28 -32.64 21.42
C ALA A 69 6.98 -33.17 22.04
N GLN A 70 5.82 -32.88 21.44
CA GLN A 70 4.51 -33.25 21.98
C GLN A 70 3.78 -34.29 21.15
N SER A 71 3.91 -34.24 19.81
CA SER A 71 3.22 -35.19 18.92
C SER A 71 4.08 -36.39 18.50
N GLY A 72 5.35 -36.45 18.93
CA GLY A 72 6.26 -37.56 18.64
C GLY A 72 6.59 -37.73 17.16
N MET A 73 6.39 -36.69 16.34
CA MET A 73 6.69 -36.73 14.91
C MET A 73 8.20 -36.78 14.69
N SER A 74 8.62 -37.45 13.61
CA SER A 74 10.00 -37.32 13.15
C SER A 74 10.26 -35.89 12.68
N PHE A 75 11.52 -35.44 12.71
CA PHE A 75 11.90 -34.12 12.21
C PHE A 75 11.43 -33.90 10.76
N ALA A 76 11.54 -34.92 9.91
CA ALA A 76 11.13 -34.84 8.51
C ALA A 76 9.61 -34.67 8.37
N ASP A 77 8.83 -35.43 9.13
CA ASP A 77 7.36 -35.35 9.08
C ASP A 77 6.85 -34.02 9.63
N ALA A 78 7.45 -33.55 10.73
CA ALA A 78 7.15 -32.25 11.32
C ALA A 78 7.50 -31.11 10.34
N ALA A 79 8.68 -31.15 9.71
CA ALA A 79 9.08 -30.15 8.73
C ALA A 79 8.11 -30.10 7.53
N SER A 80 7.71 -31.25 6.98
CA SER A 80 6.76 -31.30 5.86
C SER A 80 5.37 -30.79 6.25
N THR A 81 4.85 -31.24 7.39
CA THR A 81 3.51 -30.89 7.88
C THR A 81 3.41 -29.40 8.19
N TYR A 82 4.31 -28.87 9.02
CA TYR A 82 4.24 -27.47 9.44
C TYR A 82 4.69 -26.50 8.34
N SER A 83 5.53 -26.92 7.38
CA SER A 83 5.75 -26.13 6.16
C SER A 83 4.47 -25.99 5.35
N THR A 84 3.75 -27.10 5.12
CA THR A 84 2.50 -27.09 4.34
C THR A 84 1.42 -26.25 5.03
N LEU A 85 1.27 -26.39 6.35
CA LEU A 85 0.33 -25.57 7.13
C LEU A 85 0.68 -24.08 7.09
N THR A 86 1.96 -23.74 7.20
CA THR A 86 2.41 -22.33 7.17
C THR A 86 2.20 -21.71 5.78
N ILE A 87 2.45 -22.46 4.70
CA ILE A 87 2.13 -22.02 3.33
C ILE A 87 0.61 -21.82 3.19
N GLY A 88 -0.19 -22.75 3.73
CA GLY A 88 -1.65 -22.65 3.75
C GLY A 88 -2.15 -21.39 4.44
N ASP A 89 -1.61 -21.05 5.62
CA ASP A 89 -1.92 -19.82 6.35
C ASP A 89 -1.60 -18.55 5.53
N GLY A 90 -0.46 -18.53 4.85
CA GLY A 90 -0.10 -17.46 3.92
C GLY A 90 -1.08 -17.32 2.75
N LEU A 91 -1.52 -18.43 2.16
CA LEU A 91 -2.48 -18.41 1.05
C LEU A 91 -3.88 -17.97 1.51
N VAL A 92 -4.34 -18.44 2.67
CA VAL A 92 -5.66 -18.10 3.23
C VAL A 92 -5.74 -16.63 3.62
N SER A 93 -4.64 -16.03 4.08
CA SER A 93 -4.59 -14.61 4.42
C SER A 93 -4.41 -13.69 3.20
N GLN A 94 -3.57 -14.05 2.24
CA GLN A 94 -3.23 -13.15 1.12
C GLN A 94 -4.24 -13.16 -0.03
N ILE A 95 -4.82 -14.31 -0.38
CA ILE A 95 -5.74 -14.38 -1.53
C ILE A 95 -6.96 -13.47 -1.33
N PRO A 96 -7.66 -13.50 -0.18
CA PRO A 96 -8.79 -12.59 0.05
C PRO A 96 -8.35 -11.13 0.13
N ALA A 97 -7.20 -10.84 0.75
CA ALA A 97 -6.69 -9.47 0.85
C ALA A 97 -6.42 -8.86 -0.52
N LEU A 98 -5.85 -9.64 -1.46
CA LEU A 98 -5.63 -9.23 -2.84
C LEU A 98 -6.95 -8.96 -3.57
N ILE A 99 -7.95 -9.83 -3.40
CA ILE A 99 -9.28 -9.65 -4.00
C ILE A 99 -9.94 -8.35 -3.48
N VAL A 100 -9.92 -8.14 -2.17
CA VAL A 100 -10.47 -6.92 -1.54
C VAL A 100 -9.72 -5.67 -1.99
N SER A 101 -8.38 -5.72 -2.08
CA SER A 101 -7.55 -4.61 -2.54
C SER A 101 -7.85 -4.24 -3.99
N VAL A 102 -7.96 -5.23 -4.89
CA VAL A 102 -8.33 -5.01 -6.29
C VAL A 102 -9.75 -4.44 -6.39
N ALA A 103 -10.72 -4.98 -5.64
CA ALA A 103 -12.08 -4.47 -5.62
C ALA A 103 -12.15 -3.01 -5.13
N ALA A 104 -11.45 -2.68 -4.05
CA ALA A 104 -11.35 -1.32 -3.52
C ALA A 104 -10.67 -0.37 -4.53
N GLY A 105 -9.59 -0.82 -5.18
CA GLY A 105 -8.90 -0.05 -6.23
C GLY A 105 -9.81 0.25 -7.42
N LEU A 106 -10.61 -0.73 -7.86
CA LEU A 106 -11.61 -0.54 -8.91
C LEU A 106 -12.72 0.44 -8.49
N LEU A 107 -13.20 0.37 -7.25
CA LEU A 107 -14.21 1.29 -6.71
C LEU A 107 -13.69 2.73 -6.65
N VAL A 108 -12.48 2.95 -6.13
CA VAL A 108 -11.83 4.27 -6.07
C VAL A 108 -11.57 4.84 -7.46
N SER A 109 -11.11 4.01 -8.39
CA SER A 109 -10.88 4.46 -9.78
C SER A 109 -12.18 4.88 -10.47
N LYS A 110 -13.33 4.32 -10.08
CA LYS A 110 -14.64 4.75 -10.58
C LYS A 110 -15.16 6.00 -9.88
N ALA A 111 -14.93 6.12 -8.57
CA ALA A 111 -15.35 7.28 -7.76
C ALA A 111 -14.51 8.54 -8.04
N GLY A 112 -13.26 8.40 -8.48
CA GLY A 112 -12.40 9.50 -8.93
C GLY A 112 -12.87 10.17 -10.23
N VAL A 113 -13.95 9.69 -10.86
CA VAL A 113 -14.63 10.30 -12.01
C VAL A 113 -15.82 11.18 -11.56
N GLU A 114 -15.81 11.68 -10.33
CA GLU A 114 -16.71 12.76 -9.93
C GLU A 114 -16.26 14.07 -10.57
N GLY A 115 -16.94 14.42 -11.67
CA GLY A 115 -16.75 15.68 -12.38
C GLY A 115 -17.30 15.72 -13.81
N GLN A 116 -17.56 14.58 -14.45
CA GLN A 116 -18.10 14.55 -15.83
C GLN A 116 -19.38 13.72 -16.00
N ALA A 117 -19.75 12.86 -15.06
CA ALA A 117 -20.98 12.06 -15.17
C ALA A 117 -22.27 12.89 -15.00
N ASP A 118 -22.24 13.96 -14.18
CA ASP A 118 -23.42 14.83 -13.96
C ASP A 118 -23.76 15.71 -15.17
N LYS A 119 -22.81 15.99 -16.07
CA LYS A 119 -23.06 16.81 -17.27
C LYS A 119 -23.59 16.01 -18.47
N ALA A 120 -23.51 14.69 -18.44
CA ALA A 120 -23.96 13.83 -19.54
C ALA A 120 -25.44 13.42 -19.44
N LEU A 121 -26.10 13.70 -18.31
CA LEU A 121 -27.49 13.32 -18.03
C LEU A 121 -28.47 14.50 -18.01
N ALA A 122 -27.98 15.73 -18.28
CA ALA A 122 -28.78 16.96 -18.22
C ALA A 122 -29.01 17.63 -19.60
N THR A 123 -28.99 16.85 -20.68
CA THR A 123 -29.42 17.30 -22.04
C THR A 123 -30.46 16.36 -22.61
#